data_AF-A0A8H7L7W7-F1
#
_entry.id   AF-A0A8H7L7W7-F1
#
_cell.length_a   1.000
_cell.length_b   1.000
_cell.length_c   1.000
_cell.angle_alpha   90.00
_cell.angle_beta   90.00
_cell.angle_gamma   90.00
#
_symmetry.space_group_name_H-M   'P 1'
#
loop_
_entity.id
_entity.type
_entity.pdbx_description
1 polymer ?
#
loop_
_entity_poly.entity_id
_entity_poly.type
_entity_poly.pdbx_seq_one_letter_code
_entity_poly.pdbx_strand_id
1 'polypeptide(L)'
;MDDALTLRLTVTALFILLSWLFLRAYTHREAPALRTVAILVLGDIGRSPRMMYHAESFATNNYETFLIGYGGSKPSPTLRSLPHIHFLYLSEPPRIVTKLPFIICAPIKIIHQIATILAALLVRVAHPPEYIMVQNPPSIPTLALVWLVGRLRGSKVIIDWHNLGYSILALKLGPEHILVRIAKKFEAYFGQTAYAHLFVTNAMRDYLVKEWDLQGHKAVLHDRPPSHFHRCSPQEMHELYLRLERSNTAPAQTDFFPPYNAPYSTPFTSTHTTNSATATSSSNIPSSSQSISAPSTSFSAQALGSPSPPYERIQPPEYRPDRPALLVSSTSWTPDEDFGMLLEALTHYEARAKEVNRGKEAGAVGGLPKVVMIVTGKGPLKAKYVKEMDALQGGETPWEWVRLHELVKTGVNGLTFTSAPELAAQLQTLLAGFPIAPALTSLRKSLIDSSGSEARGRAEGSRTGQYSGVAEEGTEWVWNSWDDNWNAVVRPLISRDYDAIMEDRL
;
A
#
# COMPACT_ATOMS: atom_id res chain seq x y z
N MET A 1 43.59 -18.09 -16.01
CA MET A 1 43.21 -19.25 -15.19
C MET A 1 41.86 -19.69 -15.73
N ASP A 2 41.77 -20.88 -16.33
CA ASP A 2 40.66 -21.26 -17.21
C ASP A 2 39.29 -21.04 -16.56
N ASP A 3 38.46 -20.21 -17.18
CA ASP A 3 37.08 -19.95 -16.74
C ASP A 3 36.26 -21.25 -16.65
N ALA A 4 36.61 -22.24 -17.49
CA ALA A 4 36.04 -23.59 -17.44
C ALA A 4 36.44 -24.37 -16.18
N LEU A 5 37.68 -24.22 -15.70
CA LEU A 5 38.15 -24.84 -14.46
C LEU A 5 37.46 -24.21 -13.25
N THR A 6 37.37 -22.88 -13.23
CA THR A 6 36.67 -22.12 -12.17
C THR A 6 35.20 -22.52 -12.10
N LEU A 7 34.52 -22.65 -13.24
CA LEU A 7 33.12 -23.09 -13.29
C LEU A 7 32.95 -24.52 -12.76
N ARG A 8 33.80 -25.47 -13.18
CA ARG A 8 33.75 -26.87 -12.71
C ARG A 8 33.97 -26.96 -11.20
N LEU A 9 34.98 -26.27 -10.68
CA LEU A 9 35.24 -26.22 -9.23
C LEU A 9 34.06 -25.62 -8.46
N THR A 10 33.44 -24.56 -8.98
CA THR A 10 32.26 -23.93 -8.37
C THR A 10 31.08 -24.90 -8.32
N VAL A 11 30.78 -25.61 -9.41
CA VAL A 11 29.68 -26.57 -9.48
C VAL A 11 29.93 -27.75 -8.53
N THR A 12 31.14 -28.29 -8.48
CA THR A 12 31.50 -29.40 -7.58
C THR A 12 31.40 -28.98 -6.12
N ALA A 13 31.92 -27.79 -5.76
CA ALA A 13 31.82 -27.27 -4.39
C ALA A 13 30.34 -27.08 -3.98
N LEU A 14 29.50 -26.62 -4.90
CA LEU A 14 28.07 -26.45 -4.67
C LEU A 14 27.35 -27.79 -4.48
N PHE A 15 27.69 -28.82 -5.27
CA PHE A 15 27.15 -30.16 -5.10
C PHE A 15 27.55 -30.78 -3.75
N ILE A 16 28.81 -30.64 -3.35
CA ILE A 16 29.31 -31.10 -2.04
C ILE A 16 28.57 -30.37 -0.92
N LEU A 17 28.43 -29.04 -1.02
CA LEU A 17 27.70 -28.23 -0.05
C LEU A 17 26.24 -28.68 0.06
N LEU A 18 25.54 -28.86 -1.05
CA LEU A 18 24.15 -29.30 -1.06
C LEU A 18 23.99 -30.70 -0.48
N SER A 19 24.91 -31.61 -0.80
CA SER A 19 24.92 -32.98 -0.25
C SER A 19 25.16 -32.96 1.25
N TRP A 20 26.10 -32.14 1.73
CA TRP A 20 26.36 -31.96 3.16
C TRP A 20 25.18 -31.32 3.90
N LEU A 21 24.55 -30.29 3.32
CA LEU A 21 23.36 -29.65 3.87
C LEU A 21 22.20 -30.65 3.99
N PHE A 22 21.99 -31.47 2.96
CA PHE A 22 20.99 -32.52 2.96
C PHE A 22 21.28 -33.59 4.02
N LEU A 23 22.52 -34.08 4.08
CA LEU A 23 22.95 -35.03 5.11
C LEU A 23 22.74 -34.46 6.50
N ARG A 24 23.14 -33.22 6.76
CA ARG A 24 22.93 -32.54 8.05
C ARG A 24 21.45 -32.41 8.41
N ALA A 25 20.61 -32.02 7.46
CA ALA A 25 19.16 -31.92 7.68
C ALA A 25 18.54 -33.28 7.99
N TYR A 26 19.06 -34.36 7.38
CA TYR A 26 18.58 -35.71 7.58
C TYR A 26 19.07 -36.32 8.91
N THR A 27 20.34 -36.10 9.28
CA THR A 27 20.96 -36.70 10.47
C THR A 27 20.61 -35.98 11.77
N HIS A 28 20.46 -34.66 11.74
CA HIS A 28 20.06 -33.88 12.91
C HIS A 28 18.57 -33.58 12.85
N ARG A 29 17.73 -34.50 13.34
CA ARG A 29 16.30 -34.26 13.59
C ARG A 29 16.09 -33.76 15.02
N GLU A 30 16.60 -32.57 15.31
CA GLU A 30 16.19 -31.85 16.51
C GLU A 30 14.71 -31.48 16.40
N ALA A 31 13.97 -31.57 17.49
CA ALA A 31 12.60 -31.08 17.54
C ALA A 31 12.59 -29.56 17.26
N PRO A 32 11.59 -29.04 16.52
CA PRO A 32 11.46 -27.61 16.31
C PRO A 32 11.42 -26.83 17.63
N ALA A 33 12.14 -25.71 17.68
CA ALA A 33 12.08 -24.80 18.82
C ALA A 33 10.73 -24.09 18.83
N LEU A 34 9.95 -24.26 19.89
CA LEU A 34 8.66 -23.58 20.04
C LEU A 34 8.82 -22.06 20.06
N ARG A 35 7.80 -21.32 19.64
CA ARG A 35 7.81 -19.85 19.58
C ARG A 35 8.95 -19.32 18.70
N THR A 36 9.22 -19.98 17.58
CA THR A 36 10.19 -19.50 16.59
C THR A 36 9.62 -19.55 15.17
N VAL A 37 9.97 -18.57 14.36
CA VAL A 37 9.50 -18.48 12.96
C VAL A 37 10.62 -18.02 12.04
N ALA A 38 10.75 -18.67 10.89
CA ALA A 38 11.58 -18.20 9.79
C ALA A 38 10.69 -17.65 8.67
N ILE A 39 10.77 -16.35 8.41
CA ILE A 39 10.02 -15.66 7.35
C ILE A 39 10.97 -15.47 6.16
N LEU A 40 10.71 -16.18 5.07
CA LEU A 40 11.53 -16.16 3.87
C LEU A 40 10.89 -15.30 2.78
N VAL A 41 11.61 -14.25 2.39
CA VAL A 41 11.25 -13.27 1.37
C VAL A 41 12.34 -13.28 0.31
N LEU A 42 12.05 -13.82 -0.88
CA LEU A 42 13.04 -13.86 -1.97
C LEU A 42 13.05 -12.52 -2.75
N GLY A 43 13.28 -11.43 -2.01
CA GLY A 43 13.31 -10.04 -2.47
C GLY A 43 14.03 -9.14 -1.46
N ASP A 44 14.14 -7.85 -1.77
CA ASP A 44 14.64 -6.85 -0.81
C ASP A 44 13.65 -6.75 0.35
N ILE A 45 14.12 -7.06 1.56
CA ILE A 45 13.30 -7.05 2.79
C ILE A 45 12.67 -5.67 2.99
N GLY A 46 13.41 -4.59 2.78
CA GLY A 46 12.92 -3.22 2.99
C GLY A 46 11.87 -2.78 1.96
N ARG A 47 11.62 -3.58 0.92
CA ARG A 47 10.59 -3.35 -0.10
C ARG A 47 9.42 -4.32 0.00
N SER A 48 9.31 -5.05 1.11
CA SER A 48 8.27 -6.05 1.34
C SER A 48 7.46 -5.72 2.59
N PRO A 49 6.59 -4.67 2.56
CA PRO A 49 5.87 -4.19 3.75
C PRO A 49 5.07 -5.27 4.47
N ARG A 50 4.30 -6.08 3.73
CA ARG A 50 3.49 -7.17 4.30
C ARG A 50 4.33 -8.17 5.10
N MET A 51 5.51 -8.55 4.61
CA MET A 51 6.41 -9.46 5.31
C MET A 51 7.09 -8.81 6.52
N MET A 52 7.41 -7.51 6.42
CA MET A 52 7.86 -6.75 7.58
C MET A 52 6.79 -6.68 8.67
N TYR A 53 5.51 -6.48 8.29
CA TYR A 53 4.41 -6.48 9.25
C TYR A 53 4.17 -7.85 9.88
N HIS A 54 4.27 -8.94 9.11
CA HIS A 54 4.27 -10.29 9.69
C HIS A 54 5.41 -10.45 10.71
N ALA A 55 6.63 -10.07 10.36
CA ALA A 55 7.78 -10.17 11.25
C ALA A 55 7.61 -9.35 12.53
N GLU A 56 7.08 -8.14 12.41
CA GLU A 56 6.75 -7.26 13.54
C GLU A 56 5.69 -7.89 14.45
N SER A 57 4.60 -8.41 13.88
CA SER A 57 3.54 -9.07 14.63
C SER A 57 4.01 -10.34 15.33
N PHE A 58 4.83 -11.18 14.70
CA PHE A 58 5.41 -12.37 15.33
C PHE A 58 6.33 -11.98 16.50
N ALA A 59 7.27 -11.05 16.27
CA ALA A 59 8.20 -10.60 17.30
C ALA A 59 7.48 -9.95 18.50
N THR A 60 6.42 -9.18 18.25
CA THR A 60 5.58 -8.56 19.30
C THR A 60 4.78 -9.59 20.10
N ASN A 61 4.49 -10.76 19.50
CA ASN A 61 3.86 -11.91 20.17
C ASN A 61 4.89 -12.89 20.77
N ASN A 62 6.11 -12.41 21.07
CA ASN A 62 7.20 -13.16 21.69
C ASN A 62 7.67 -14.39 20.89
N TYR A 63 7.62 -14.32 19.56
CA TYR A 63 8.28 -15.31 18.71
C TYR A 63 9.69 -14.84 18.35
N GLU A 64 10.67 -15.73 18.47
CA GLU A 64 11.98 -15.54 17.89
C GLU A 64 11.86 -15.57 16.36
N THR A 65 12.08 -14.43 15.72
CA THR A 65 11.70 -14.18 14.33
C THR A 65 12.93 -14.00 13.46
N PHE A 66 13.16 -14.93 12.54
CA PHE A 66 14.25 -14.88 11.56
C PHE A 66 13.71 -14.37 10.23
N LEU A 67 14.05 -13.14 9.85
CA LEU A 67 13.65 -12.53 8.59
C LEU A 67 14.75 -12.75 7.54
N ILE A 68 14.49 -13.68 6.61
CA ILE A 68 15.44 -14.15 5.60
C ILE A 68 15.09 -13.52 4.25
N GLY A 69 16.05 -12.87 3.60
CA GLY A 69 15.83 -12.26 2.28
C GLY A 69 17.04 -11.48 1.78
N TYR A 70 16.88 -10.74 0.68
CA TYR A 70 17.97 -9.88 0.20
C TYR A 70 18.04 -8.58 1.00
N GLY A 71 19.27 -8.10 1.19
CA GLY A 71 19.50 -6.76 1.73
C GLY A 71 19.23 -5.68 0.66
N GLY A 72 19.36 -4.43 1.07
CA GLY A 72 19.19 -3.29 0.17
C GLY A 72 18.57 -2.12 0.91
N SER A 73 17.25 -1.99 0.79
CA SER A 73 16.49 -0.92 1.43
C SER A 73 16.43 -1.13 2.95
N LYS A 74 16.55 -0.05 3.72
CA LYS A 74 16.55 -0.14 5.18
C LYS A 74 15.14 -0.53 5.68
N PRO A 75 15.00 -1.61 6.47
CA PRO A 75 13.73 -1.95 7.11
C PRO A 75 13.26 -0.84 8.06
N SER A 76 11.96 -0.85 8.40
CA SER A 76 11.35 0.16 9.26
C SER A 76 12.12 0.32 10.59
N PRO A 77 12.21 1.54 11.16
CA PRO A 77 12.91 1.76 12.42
C PRO A 77 12.36 0.89 13.56
N THR A 78 11.03 0.74 13.65
CA THR A 78 10.35 -0.09 14.67
C THR A 78 10.81 -1.54 14.60
N LEU A 79 10.80 -2.13 13.40
CA LEU A 79 11.21 -3.52 13.20
C LEU A 79 12.66 -3.74 13.64
N ARG A 80 13.57 -2.80 13.37
CA ARG A 80 14.98 -2.92 13.76
C ARG A 80 15.24 -2.77 15.26
N SER A 81 14.31 -2.17 16.01
CA SER A 81 14.44 -1.99 17.45
C SER A 81 13.93 -3.18 18.27
N LEU A 82 13.22 -4.13 17.66
CA LEU A 82 12.67 -5.28 18.37
C LEU A 82 13.79 -6.27 18.75
N PRO A 83 13.83 -6.78 19.99
CA PRO A 83 14.91 -7.65 20.46
C PRO A 83 14.86 -9.08 19.87
N HIS A 84 13.66 -9.55 19.50
CA HIS A 84 13.42 -10.94 19.03
C HIS A 84 13.55 -11.12 17.51
N ILE A 85 14.11 -10.15 16.79
CA ILE A 85 14.20 -10.22 15.33
C ILE A 85 15.63 -10.28 14.82
N HIS A 86 15.85 -11.24 13.92
CA HIS A 86 17.15 -11.54 13.34
C HIS A 86 17.09 -11.42 11.82
N PHE A 87 17.86 -10.48 11.27
CA PHE A 87 17.97 -10.32 9.82
C PHE A 87 19.01 -11.27 9.24
N LEU A 88 18.57 -12.19 8.37
CA LEU A 88 19.42 -13.15 7.69
C LEU A 88 19.49 -12.86 6.18
N TYR A 89 20.45 -12.02 5.80
CA TYR A 89 20.60 -11.65 4.39
C TYR A 89 21.14 -12.79 3.53
N LEU A 90 20.47 -13.06 2.41
CA LEU A 90 20.88 -14.00 1.38
C LEU A 90 21.96 -13.37 0.49
N SER A 91 22.97 -14.16 0.11
CA SER A 91 23.98 -13.72 -0.85
C SER A 91 23.39 -13.61 -2.25
N GLU A 92 23.84 -12.61 -3.01
CA GLU A 92 23.52 -12.46 -4.42
C GLU A 92 24.51 -13.25 -5.29
N PRO A 93 24.09 -13.77 -6.47
CA PRO A 93 25.00 -14.39 -7.41
C PRO A 93 26.13 -13.43 -7.82
N PRO A 94 27.35 -13.92 -8.07
CA PRO A 94 28.45 -13.08 -8.53
C PRO A 94 28.10 -12.29 -9.78
N ARG A 95 28.55 -11.02 -9.86
CA ARG A 95 28.31 -10.10 -11.00
C ARG A 95 28.81 -10.62 -12.36
N ILE A 96 29.63 -11.66 -12.38
CA ILE A 96 30.07 -12.30 -13.64
C ILE A 96 28.94 -13.11 -14.27
N VAL A 97 28.07 -13.72 -13.44
CA VAL A 97 26.92 -14.53 -13.88
C VAL A 97 25.87 -13.65 -14.55
N THR A 98 25.72 -12.39 -14.10
CA THR A 98 24.76 -11.44 -14.68
C THR A 98 25.14 -10.97 -16.08
N LYS A 99 26.36 -11.25 -16.56
CA LYS A 99 26.80 -10.95 -17.92
C LYS A 99 26.53 -12.08 -18.93
N LEU A 100 26.15 -13.27 -18.46
CA LEU A 100 25.88 -14.42 -19.32
C LEU A 100 24.48 -14.32 -19.96
N PRO A 101 24.25 -14.97 -21.12
CA PRO A 101 22.92 -15.09 -21.71
C PRO A 101 21.90 -15.67 -20.73
N PHE A 102 20.66 -15.21 -20.79
CA PHE A 102 19.58 -15.57 -19.85
C PHE A 102 19.42 -17.09 -19.65
N ILE A 103 19.54 -17.88 -20.72
CA ILE A 103 19.39 -19.34 -20.72
C ILE A 103 20.41 -20.03 -19.80
N ILE A 104 21.63 -19.48 -19.69
CA ILE A 104 22.70 -20.03 -18.84
C ILE A 104 22.65 -19.39 -17.45
N CYS A 105 22.38 -18.07 -17.39
CA CYS A 105 22.33 -17.32 -16.15
C CYS A 105 21.19 -17.79 -15.23
N ALA A 106 20.00 -18.09 -15.77
CA ALA A 106 18.83 -18.45 -14.97
C ALA A 106 19.03 -19.75 -14.15
N PRO A 107 19.49 -20.88 -14.73
CA PRO A 107 19.81 -22.08 -13.95
C PRO A 107 20.86 -21.84 -12.87
N ILE A 108 21.98 -21.15 -13.18
CA ILE A 108 23.03 -20.86 -12.20
C ILE A 108 22.48 -20.02 -11.04
N LYS A 109 21.66 -19.00 -11.36
CA LYS A 109 21.00 -18.17 -10.35
C LYS A 109 20.07 -19.00 -9.46
N ILE A 110 19.30 -19.91 -10.03
CA ILE A 110 18.41 -20.81 -9.27
C ILE A 110 19.22 -21.73 -8.34
N ILE A 111 20.31 -22.35 -8.82
CA ILE A 111 21.12 -23.25 -7.98
C ILE A 111 21.79 -22.46 -6.84
N HIS A 112 22.31 -21.27 -7.13
CA HIS A 112 22.84 -20.38 -6.09
C HIS A 112 21.76 -20.01 -5.05
N GLN A 113 20.55 -19.67 -5.50
CA GLN A 113 19.42 -19.39 -4.62
C GLN A 113 19.05 -20.60 -3.74
N ILE A 114 19.01 -21.81 -4.31
CA ILE A 114 18.78 -23.04 -3.56
C ILE A 114 19.81 -23.18 -2.44
N ALA A 115 21.10 -23.05 -2.76
CA ALA A 115 22.16 -23.20 -1.77
C ALA A 115 22.11 -22.14 -0.67
N THR A 116 21.84 -20.88 -0.99
CA THR A 116 21.78 -19.82 0.03
C THR A 116 20.54 -19.94 0.92
N ILE A 117 19.39 -20.32 0.38
CA ILE A 117 18.17 -20.57 1.16
C ILE A 117 18.37 -21.77 2.09
N LEU A 118 18.91 -22.88 1.59
CA LEU A 118 19.19 -24.05 2.40
C LEU A 118 20.25 -23.75 3.48
N ALA A 119 21.32 -23.02 3.16
CA ALA A 119 22.28 -22.60 4.16
C ALA A 119 21.66 -21.68 5.22
N ALA A 120 20.75 -20.78 4.83
CA ALA A 120 20.02 -19.96 5.79
C ALA A 120 19.17 -20.82 6.74
N LEU A 121 18.30 -21.66 6.20
CA LEU A 121 17.34 -22.45 6.99
C LEU A 121 17.97 -23.62 7.77
N LEU A 122 19.04 -24.24 7.26
CA LEU A 122 19.63 -25.46 7.83
C LEU A 122 20.90 -25.20 8.66
N VAL A 123 21.55 -24.06 8.49
CA VAL A 123 22.84 -23.76 9.15
C VAL A 123 22.79 -22.49 9.99
N ARG A 124 22.24 -21.40 9.44
CA ARG A 124 22.29 -20.07 10.09
C ARG A 124 21.19 -19.88 11.13
N VAL A 125 20.03 -20.51 10.94
CA VAL A 125 19.03 -20.62 12.01
C VAL A 125 19.50 -21.72 12.97
N ALA A 126 19.78 -21.35 14.22
CA ALA A 126 20.43 -22.22 15.21
C ALA A 126 19.66 -23.52 15.47
N HIS A 127 18.33 -23.41 15.60
CA HIS A 127 17.41 -24.53 15.81
C HIS A 127 16.36 -24.57 14.71
N PRO A 128 15.78 -25.75 14.40
CA PRO A 128 14.70 -25.79 13.44
C PRO A 128 13.53 -24.93 13.93
N PRO A 129 13.03 -23.99 13.11
CA PRO A 129 11.96 -23.12 13.56
C PRO A 129 10.64 -23.89 13.66
N GLU A 130 9.74 -23.49 14.57
CA GLU A 130 8.39 -24.07 14.63
C GLU A 130 7.63 -23.80 13.34
N TYR A 131 7.71 -22.56 12.84
CA TYR A 131 7.06 -22.13 11.61
C TYR A 131 8.05 -21.67 10.54
N ILE A 132 7.80 -22.03 9.28
CA ILE A 132 8.47 -21.44 8.11
C ILE A 132 7.42 -20.74 7.27
N MET A 133 7.45 -19.42 7.22
CA MET A 133 6.53 -18.60 6.44
C MET A 133 7.19 -18.12 5.15
N VAL A 134 6.46 -18.20 4.03
CA VAL A 134 6.93 -17.71 2.72
C VAL A 134 5.90 -16.79 2.08
N GLN A 135 6.37 -15.74 1.41
CA GLN A 135 5.56 -14.97 0.47
C GLN A 135 5.64 -15.57 -0.92
N ASN A 136 4.49 -15.81 -1.54
CA ASN A 136 4.41 -16.19 -2.94
C ASN A 136 3.89 -15.03 -3.80
N PRO A 137 4.57 -14.65 -4.91
CA PRO A 137 5.81 -15.18 -5.51
C PRO A 137 7.12 -14.66 -4.86
N PRO A 138 8.30 -15.20 -5.22
CA PRO A 138 8.58 -16.22 -6.24
C PRO A 138 8.40 -17.65 -5.73
N SER A 139 7.66 -18.44 -6.51
CA SER A 139 7.35 -19.83 -6.22
C SER A 139 8.54 -20.77 -6.42
N ILE A 140 9.29 -20.60 -7.52
CA ILE A 140 10.46 -21.40 -7.87
C ILE A 140 11.74 -20.68 -7.41
N PRO A 141 12.66 -21.33 -6.67
CA PRO A 141 12.59 -22.67 -6.09
C PRO A 141 11.92 -22.71 -4.69
N THR A 142 11.52 -21.55 -4.17
CA THR A 142 11.12 -21.32 -2.78
C THR A 142 10.14 -22.34 -2.21
N LEU A 143 9.00 -22.59 -2.88
CA LEU A 143 7.96 -23.49 -2.37
C LEU A 143 8.49 -24.92 -2.20
N ALA A 144 9.28 -25.42 -3.16
CA ALA A 144 9.88 -26.74 -3.06
C ALA A 144 10.87 -26.85 -1.90
N LEU A 145 11.66 -25.79 -1.65
CA LEU A 145 12.64 -25.79 -0.58
C LEU A 145 11.99 -25.75 0.79
N VAL A 146 10.98 -24.89 1.01
CA VAL A 146 10.30 -24.83 2.31
C VAL A 146 9.45 -26.07 2.56
N TRP A 147 8.85 -26.65 1.52
CA TRP A 147 8.18 -27.95 1.61
C TRP A 147 9.15 -29.05 2.05
N LEU A 148 10.34 -29.11 1.42
CA LEU A 148 11.36 -30.09 1.75
C LEU A 148 11.90 -29.89 3.17
N VAL A 149 12.32 -28.67 3.52
CA VAL A 149 12.87 -28.35 4.83
C VAL A 149 11.83 -28.57 5.93
N GLY A 150 10.58 -28.16 5.70
CA GLY A 150 9.46 -28.39 6.62
C GLY A 150 9.28 -29.87 6.93
N ARG A 151 9.33 -30.75 5.92
CA ARG A 151 9.25 -32.20 6.15
C ARG A 151 10.49 -32.80 6.80
N LEU A 152 11.69 -32.33 6.46
CA LEU A 152 12.92 -32.85 7.05
C LEU A 152 13.07 -32.47 8.52
N ARG A 153 12.61 -31.27 8.90
CA ARG A 153 12.82 -30.67 10.22
C ARG A 153 11.58 -30.66 11.12
N GLY A 154 10.42 -31.06 10.59
CA GLY A 154 9.15 -31.03 11.33
C GLY A 154 8.55 -29.63 11.47
N SER A 155 9.08 -28.61 10.78
CA SER A 155 8.57 -27.25 10.82
C SER A 155 7.24 -27.13 10.07
N LYS A 156 6.30 -26.37 10.63
CA LYS A 156 5.00 -26.06 10.05
C LYS A 156 5.15 -24.98 8.98
N VAL A 157 4.84 -25.30 7.72
CA VAL A 157 4.97 -24.35 6.61
C VAL A 157 3.72 -23.48 6.50
N ILE A 158 3.89 -22.16 6.45
CA ILE A 158 2.83 -21.20 6.17
C ILE A 158 3.10 -20.55 4.81
N ILE A 159 2.15 -20.62 3.89
CA ILE A 159 2.26 -19.99 2.57
C ILE A 159 1.34 -18.76 2.55
N ASP A 160 1.92 -17.59 2.34
CA ASP A 160 1.18 -16.35 2.14
C ASP A 160 1.06 -16.03 0.65
N TRP A 161 -0.12 -16.30 0.10
CA TRP A 161 -0.47 -16.11 -1.29
C TRP A 161 -0.82 -14.65 -1.56
N HIS A 162 0.10 -13.97 -2.24
CA HIS A 162 -0.06 -12.57 -2.63
C HIS A 162 -0.32 -12.39 -4.12
N ASN A 163 0.32 -13.21 -4.94
CA ASN A 163 0.11 -13.32 -6.39
C ASN A 163 0.50 -14.74 -6.84
N LEU A 164 0.24 -15.08 -8.10
CA LEU A 164 0.61 -16.37 -8.67
C LEU A 164 1.82 -16.20 -9.58
N GLY A 165 2.89 -16.95 -9.31
CA GLY A 165 4.13 -16.87 -10.07
C GLY A 165 3.92 -17.21 -11.55
N TYR A 166 3.12 -18.25 -11.82
CA TYR A 166 2.79 -18.64 -13.19
C TYR A 166 1.96 -17.60 -13.95
N SER A 167 1.06 -16.86 -13.29
CA SER A 167 0.24 -15.84 -13.97
C SER A 167 1.08 -14.64 -14.35
N ILE A 168 2.00 -14.19 -13.48
CA ILE A 168 2.96 -13.13 -13.80
C ILE A 168 3.88 -13.56 -14.96
N LEU A 169 4.29 -14.83 -15.00
CA LEU A 169 5.07 -15.36 -16.12
C LEU A 169 4.24 -15.41 -17.42
N ALA A 170 2.94 -15.71 -17.33
CA ALA A 170 2.02 -15.74 -18.46
C ALA A 170 1.87 -14.37 -19.13
N LEU A 171 1.93 -13.28 -18.37
CA LEU A 171 1.92 -11.92 -18.94
C LEU A 171 3.12 -11.64 -19.85
N LYS A 172 4.26 -12.29 -19.59
CA LYS A 172 5.50 -12.08 -20.35
C LYS A 172 5.66 -13.03 -21.53
N LEU A 173 5.29 -14.30 -21.35
CA LEU A 173 5.54 -15.35 -22.35
C LEU A 173 4.26 -15.81 -23.08
N GLY A 174 3.09 -15.38 -22.62
CA GLY A 174 1.78 -15.87 -23.06
C GLY A 174 1.30 -17.07 -22.22
N PRO A 175 -0.02 -17.22 -22.03
CA PRO A 175 -0.61 -18.27 -21.18
C PRO A 175 -0.35 -19.70 -21.70
N GLU A 176 -0.23 -19.87 -23.02
CA GLU A 176 -0.01 -21.17 -23.67
C GLU A 176 1.46 -21.63 -23.64
N HIS A 177 2.37 -20.78 -23.15
CA HIS A 177 3.80 -21.08 -23.17
C HIS A 177 4.13 -22.27 -22.26
N ILE A 178 4.99 -23.19 -22.74
CA ILE A 178 5.36 -24.42 -22.01
C ILE A 178 5.90 -24.11 -20.61
N LEU A 179 6.76 -23.09 -20.47
CA LEU A 179 7.30 -22.67 -19.17
C LEU A 179 6.21 -22.21 -18.18
N VAL A 180 5.13 -21.59 -18.66
CA VAL A 180 4.00 -21.16 -17.82
C VAL A 180 3.23 -22.38 -17.32
N ARG A 181 3.01 -23.38 -18.19
CA ARG A 181 2.37 -24.65 -17.80
C ARG A 181 3.21 -25.42 -16.78
N ILE A 182 4.53 -25.44 -16.95
CA ILE A 182 5.45 -26.05 -15.98
C ILE A 182 5.42 -25.29 -14.65
N ALA A 183 5.48 -23.95 -14.68
CA ALA A 183 5.41 -23.12 -13.48
C ALA A 183 4.09 -23.32 -12.73
N LYS A 184 2.94 -23.38 -13.45
CA LYS A 184 1.63 -23.65 -12.84
C LYS A 184 1.62 -25.02 -12.15
N LYS A 185 2.13 -26.07 -12.81
CA LYS A 185 2.23 -27.41 -12.21
C LYS A 185 3.14 -27.45 -10.98
N PHE A 186 4.29 -26.77 -11.04
CA PHE A 186 5.22 -26.67 -9.93
C PHE A 186 4.58 -25.98 -8.72
N GLU A 187 3.96 -24.83 -8.96
CA GLU A 187 3.33 -24.01 -7.92
C GLU A 187 2.12 -24.71 -7.31
N ALA A 188 1.30 -25.38 -8.13
CA ALA A 188 0.21 -26.21 -7.65
C ALA A 188 0.72 -27.39 -6.79
N TYR A 189 1.72 -28.14 -7.26
CA TYR A 189 2.23 -29.32 -6.54
C TYR A 189 2.87 -28.96 -5.19
N PHE A 190 3.84 -28.03 -5.18
CA PHE A 190 4.54 -27.66 -3.95
C PHE A 190 3.73 -26.72 -3.05
N GLY A 191 2.74 -26.02 -3.62
CA GLY A 191 1.81 -25.18 -2.89
C GLY A 191 0.57 -25.91 -2.37
N GLN A 192 0.31 -27.16 -2.76
CA GLN A 192 -0.91 -27.89 -2.38
C GLN A 192 -1.00 -28.18 -0.89
N THR A 193 0.12 -28.47 -0.23
CA THR A 193 0.13 -28.88 1.19
C THR A 193 0.96 -27.91 2.03
N ALA A 194 0.32 -27.27 3.00
CA ALA A 194 0.97 -26.46 4.02
C ALA A 194 0.26 -26.64 5.37
N TYR A 195 0.84 -26.14 6.46
CA TYR A 195 0.12 -26.05 7.73
C TYR A 195 -1.01 -25.02 7.64
N ALA A 196 -0.71 -23.87 7.02
CA ALA A 196 -1.67 -22.82 6.75
C ALA A 196 -1.40 -22.12 5.42
N HIS A 197 -2.47 -21.68 4.77
CA HIS A 197 -2.48 -20.82 3.60
C HIS A 197 -3.17 -19.51 3.96
N LEU A 198 -2.43 -18.40 3.82
CA LEU A 198 -2.97 -17.05 3.96
C LEU A 198 -3.22 -16.48 2.56
N PHE A 199 -4.36 -15.81 2.36
CA PHE A 199 -4.73 -15.23 1.06
C PHE A 199 -5.04 -13.75 1.22
N VAL A 200 -4.61 -12.92 0.27
CA VAL A 200 -4.95 -11.49 0.23
C VAL A 200 -6.44 -11.21 -0.01
N THR A 201 -7.17 -12.14 -0.65
CA THR A 201 -8.59 -11.97 -0.98
C THR A 201 -9.38 -13.29 -0.87
N ASN A 202 -10.70 -13.18 -0.67
CA ASN A 202 -11.63 -14.32 -0.74
C ASN A 202 -11.59 -14.96 -2.14
N ALA A 203 -11.61 -14.15 -3.21
CA ALA A 203 -11.56 -14.64 -4.58
C ALA A 203 -10.31 -15.51 -4.85
N MET A 204 -9.14 -15.10 -4.36
CA MET A 204 -7.92 -15.89 -4.51
C MET A 204 -7.99 -17.20 -3.73
N ARG A 205 -8.50 -17.17 -2.48
CA ARG A 205 -8.72 -18.38 -1.69
C ARG A 205 -9.63 -19.35 -2.45
N ASP A 206 -10.79 -18.88 -2.89
CA ASP A 206 -11.83 -19.74 -3.49
C ASP A 206 -11.36 -20.33 -4.81
N TYR A 207 -10.66 -19.53 -5.63
CA TYR A 207 -10.00 -20.01 -6.84
C TYR A 207 -8.98 -21.12 -6.54
N LEU A 208 -8.03 -20.89 -5.63
CA LEU A 208 -6.95 -21.85 -5.37
C LEU A 208 -7.42 -23.10 -4.64
N VAL A 209 -8.38 -22.97 -3.72
CA VAL A 209 -8.99 -24.12 -3.04
C VAL A 209 -9.71 -25.01 -4.03
N LYS A 210 -10.45 -24.43 -4.98
CA LYS A 210 -11.16 -25.18 -6.02
C LYS A 210 -10.20 -25.81 -7.03
N GLU A 211 -9.19 -25.06 -7.49
CA GLU A 211 -8.31 -25.50 -8.57
C GLU A 211 -7.25 -26.50 -8.11
N TRP A 212 -6.70 -26.34 -6.90
CA TRP A 212 -5.53 -27.09 -6.44
C TRP A 212 -5.80 -28.03 -5.26
N ASP A 213 -7.04 -28.07 -4.76
CA ASP A 213 -7.43 -28.89 -3.60
C ASP A 213 -6.46 -28.71 -2.42
N LEU A 214 -6.29 -27.46 -2.00
CA LEU A 214 -5.33 -27.08 -0.97
C LEU A 214 -5.60 -27.81 0.36
N GLN A 215 -4.53 -28.26 1.01
CA GLN A 215 -4.55 -29.00 2.28
C GLN A 215 -3.92 -28.16 3.39
N GLY A 216 -4.59 -28.06 4.53
CA GLY A 216 -4.19 -27.21 5.67
C GLY A 216 -5.22 -26.14 5.99
N HIS A 217 -4.91 -25.29 6.98
CA HIS A 217 -5.76 -24.17 7.36
C HIS A 217 -5.81 -23.14 6.24
N LYS A 218 -6.98 -22.58 5.95
CA LYS A 218 -7.18 -21.59 4.89
C LYS A 218 -7.76 -20.33 5.52
N ALA A 219 -7.05 -19.23 5.44
CA ALA A 219 -7.51 -17.97 6.04
C ALA A 219 -7.24 -16.79 5.12
N VAL A 220 -8.18 -15.86 5.06
CA VAL A 220 -8.01 -14.63 4.27
C VAL A 220 -7.45 -13.56 5.18
N LEU A 221 -6.25 -13.10 4.87
CA LEU A 221 -5.58 -12.00 5.53
C LEU A 221 -5.45 -10.86 4.51
N HIS A 222 -6.48 -10.03 4.47
CA HIS A 222 -6.49 -8.81 3.67
C HIS A 222 -5.33 -7.89 4.04
N ASP A 223 -4.76 -7.20 3.06
CA ASP A 223 -3.86 -6.09 3.34
C ASP A 223 -4.61 -4.98 4.05
N ARG A 224 -4.08 -4.58 5.20
CA ARG A 224 -4.63 -3.52 6.04
C ARG A 224 -3.52 -2.55 6.39
N PRO A 225 -3.84 -1.26 6.55
CA PRO A 225 -2.84 -0.29 6.93
C PRO A 225 -2.40 -0.54 8.39
N PRO A 226 -1.14 -0.23 8.73
CA PRO A 226 -0.70 -0.18 10.12
C PRO A 226 -1.58 0.69 11.01
N SER A 227 -1.57 0.40 12.31
CA SER A 227 -2.35 1.12 13.34
C SER A 227 -2.09 2.63 13.43
N HIS A 228 -0.95 3.13 12.94
CA HIS A 228 -0.67 4.57 12.89
C HIS A 228 -1.43 5.31 11.77
N PHE A 229 -2.04 4.62 10.82
CA PHE A 229 -2.95 5.25 9.87
C PHE A 229 -4.33 5.39 10.51
N HIS A 230 -4.83 6.63 10.57
CA HIS A 230 -6.14 6.94 11.11
C HIS A 230 -6.86 7.96 10.25
N ARG A 231 -8.16 8.13 10.52
CA ARG A 231 -8.94 9.22 9.93
C ARG A 231 -8.35 10.55 10.38
N CYS A 232 -7.96 11.37 9.41
CA CYS A 232 -7.40 12.70 9.63
C CYS A 232 -8.47 13.61 10.26
N SER A 233 -8.19 14.21 11.42
CA SER A 233 -9.06 15.17 12.09
C SER A 233 -9.25 16.46 11.27
N PRO A 234 -10.30 17.27 11.54
CA PRO A 234 -10.46 18.58 10.90
C PRO A 234 -9.21 19.48 11.04
N GLN A 235 -8.55 19.45 12.20
CA GLN A 235 -7.33 20.23 12.46
C GLN A 235 -6.17 19.79 11.57
N GLU A 236 -5.86 18.51 11.53
CA GLU A 236 -4.78 17.97 10.70
C GLU A 236 -5.02 18.24 9.21
N MET A 237 -6.29 18.13 8.77
CA MET A 237 -6.69 18.43 7.40
C MET A 237 -6.51 19.92 7.08
N HIS A 238 -6.94 20.79 7.98
CA HIS A 238 -6.78 22.23 7.85
C HIS A 238 -5.30 22.62 7.72
N GLU A 239 -4.46 22.15 8.63
CA GLU A 239 -3.01 22.41 8.62
C GLU A 239 -2.30 21.86 7.38
N LEU A 240 -2.69 20.67 6.91
CA LEU A 240 -2.15 20.10 5.68
C LEU A 240 -2.40 21.03 4.49
N TYR A 241 -3.65 21.47 4.30
CA TYR A 241 -4.00 22.30 3.15
C TYR A 241 -3.40 23.71 3.24
N LEU A 242 -3.28 24.29 4.45
CA LEU A 242 -2.53 25.53 4.64
C LEU A 242 -1.04 25.37 4.29
N ARG A 243 -0.43 24.23 4.60
CA ARG A 243 0.95 23.95 4.19
C ARG A 243 1.08 23.79 2.68
N LEU A 244 0.16 23.08 2.04
CA LEU A 244 0.14 22.88 0.58
C LEU A 244 -0.11 24.19 -0.19
N GLU A 245 -0.85 25.12 0.40
CA GLU A 245 -1.06 26.45 -0.17
C GLU A 245 0.20 27.32 -0.10
N ARG A 246 0.86 27.34 1.07
CA ARG A 246 2.13 28.07 1.25
C ARG A 246 3.25 27.59 0.32
N SER A 247 3.22 26.32 -0.10
CA SER A 247 4.17 25.80 -1.07
C SER A 247 3.90 26.22 -2.52
N ASN A 248 2.92 27.11 -2.78
CA ASN A 248 2.45 27.50 -4.12
C ASN A 248 2.07 26.30 -5.01
N THR A 249 1.75 25.17 -4.36
CA THR A 249 1.22 23.95 -4.99
C THR A 249 -0.30 23.89 -4.92
N ALA A 250 -0.95 24.97 -4.48
CA ALA A 250 -2.40 25.06 -4.55
C ALA A 250 -2.82 24.87 -6.01
N PRO A 251 -3.76 23.96 -6.31
CA PRO A 251 -4.39 23.98 -7.62
C PRO A 251 -4.94 25.39 -7.80
N ALA A 252 -4.57 26.08 -8.90
CA ALA A 252 -5.10 27.42 -9.13
C ALA A 252 -6.61 27.24 -9.11
N GLN A 253 -7.30 28.02 -8.27
CA GLN A 253 -8.73 27.96 -8.00
C GLN A 253 -9.48 27.34 -9.18
N THR A 254 -9.56 26.01 -9.18
CA THR A 254 -10.29 25.31 -10.22
C THR A 254 -11.72 25.53 -9.83
N ASP A 255 -12.61 25.89 -10.76
CA ASP A 255 -14.07 25.99 -10.55
C ASP A 255 -14.68 24.71 -9.89
N PHE A 256 -13.87 23.67 -9.76
CA PHE A 256 -14.17 22.44 -9.08
C PHE A 256 -14.16 22.52 -7.54
N PHE A 257 -13.23 23.27 -6.92
CA PHE A 257 -13.15 23.43 -5.46
C PHE A 257 -14.09 24.53 -4.98
N PRO A 258 -14.69 24.41 -3.78
CA PRO A 258 -15.50 25.49 -3.23
C PRO A 258 -14.62 26.71 -2.90
N PRO A 259 -15.16 27.93 -3.02
CA PRO A 259 -14.41 29.13 -2.68
C PRO A 259 -13.99 29.10 -1.20
N TYR A 260 -12.74 29.47 -0.95
CA TYR A 260 -12.16 29.49 0.38
C TYR A 260 -11.22 30.70 0.52
N ASN A 261 -10.94 31.07 1.76
CA ASN A 261 -10.08 32.19 2.15
C ASN A 261 -9.16 31.74 3.29
N ALA A 262 -7.87 31.57 2.98
CA ALA A 262 -6.87 31.19 3.95
C ALA A 262 -6.43 32.39 4.81
N PRO A 263 -6.08 32.19 6.10
CA PRO A 263 -5.99 30.90 6.79
C PRO A 263 -7.34 30.41 7.35
N TYR A 264 -8.42 31.16 7.23
CA TYR A 264 -9.68 30.87 7.92
C TYR A 264 -10.46 29.69 7.34
N SER A 265 -10.20 29.32 6.09
CA SER A 265 -10.82 28.17 5.44
C SER A 265 -9.89 27.59 4.38
N THR A 266 -10.12 26.33 4.05
CA THR A 266 -9.49 25.58 2.97
C THR A 266 -10.59 24.95 2.10
N PRO A 267 -10.27 24.25 0.99
CA PRO A 267 -11.29 23.55 0.22
C PRO A 267 -12.06 22.47 1.01
N PHE A 268 -11.55 22.05 2.18
CA PHE A 268 -12.11 20.94 2.95
C PHE A 268 -12.60 21.34 4.36
N THR A 269 -12.11 22.45 4.90
CA THR A 269 -12.37 22.85 6.28
C THR A 269 -12.64 24.35 6.41
N SER A 270 -13.37 24.75 7.44
CA SER A 270 -13.61 26.16 7.75
C SER A 270 -13.53 26.40 9.25
N THR A 271 -12.99 27.54 9.64
CA THR A 271 -13.08 28.07 11.00
C THR A 271 -14.22 29.09 11.02
N HIS A 272 -15.16 28.95 11.96
CA HIS A 272 -16.22 29.93 12.13
C HIS A 272 -15.74 31.05 13.07
N THR A 273 -15.93 32.30 12.68
CA THR A 273 -15.76 33.45 13.58
C THR A 273 -17.09 33.76 14.24
N THR A 274 -17.19 33.53 15.55
CA THR A 274 -18.31 34.04 16.35
C THR A 274 -17.92 35.41 16.91
N ASN A 275 -18.60 36.47 16.47
CA ASN A 275 -18.58 37.73 17.18
C ASN A 275 -19.25 37.52 18.54
N SER A 276 -18.52 37.74 19.64
CA SER A 276 -19.01 37.62 21.02
C SER A 276 -20.12 38.64 21.40
N ALA A 277 -20.80 39.25 20.44
CA ALA A 277 -21.83 40.26 20.66
C ALA A 277 -23.27 39.71 20.69
N THR A 278 -23.51 38.44 20.35
CA THR A 278 -24.87 37.87 20.23
C THR A 278 -25.14 36.64 21.09
N ALA A 279 -24.37 36.43 22.16
CA ALA A 279 -24.72 35.47 23.21
C ALA A 279 -25.70 36.05 24.25
N THR A 280 -26.81 36.64 23.80
CA THR A 280 -27.97 36.92 24.67
C THR A 280 -29.21 37.03 23.81
N SER A 281 -30.01 35.96 23.77
CA SER A 281 -31.48 35.92 23.65
C SER A 281 -31.96 34.70 22.84
N SER A 282 -32.08 33.55 23.52
CA SER A 282 -33.05 32.52 23.15
C SER A 282 -33.22 31.51 24.30
N SER A 283 -33.84 31.98 25.37
CA SER A 283 -34.52 31.12 26.33
C SER A 283 -35.91 31.69 26.62
N ASN A 284 -36.86 31.33 25.75
CA ASN A 284 -38.28 31.48 26.06
C ASN A 284 -38.65 30.41 27.09
N ILE A 285 -38.76 30.82 28.36
CA ILE A 285 -39.44 30.06 29.41
C ILE A 285 -40.64 30.91 29.87
N PRO A 286 -41.88 30.39 29.85
CA PRO A 286 -43.03 31.15 30.32
C PRO A 286 -43.07 31.20 31.86
N SER A 287 -43.50 32.36 32.33
CA SER A 287 -43.61 32.82 33.72
C SER A 287 -44.60 32.06 34.59
N SER A 288 -44.25 31.88 35.88
CA SER A 288 -45.22 31.87 36.99
C SER A 288 -44.60 32.22 38.36
N SER A 289 -45.17 33.28 38.95
CA SER A 289 -45.47 33.53 40.39
C SER A 289 -44.39 33.71 41.48
N GLN A 290 -44.52 34.87 42.14
CA GLN A 290 -44.48 35.18 43.59
C GLN A 290 -43.17 35.64 44.30
N SER A 291 -43.15 36.96 44.55
CA SER A 291 -42.80 37.74 45.77
C SER A 291 -41.88 37.16 46.86
N ILE A 292 -40.88 37.94 47.30
CA ILE A 292 -40.84 38.69 48.59
C ILE A 292 -39.53 39.54 48.66
N SER A 293 -39.66 40.71 49.28
CA SER A 293 -38.76 41.85 49.46
C SER A 293 -37.66 41.72 50.54
N ALA A 294 -36.50 42.39 50.35
CA ALA A 294 -35.88 43.31 51.34
C ALA A 294 -34.65 44.06 50.74
N PRO A 295 -34.32 45.29 51.21
CA PRO A 295 -33.32 46.17 50.60
C PRO A 295 -32.02 46.31 51.42
N SER A 296 -30.87 46.51 50.77
CA SER A 296 -29.77 47.30 51.37
C SER A 296 -28.62 47.60 50.39
N THR A 297 -28.37 48.91 50.26
CA THR A 297 -27.05 49.58 50.24
C THR A 297 -26.10 49.34 49.06
N SER A 298 -26.18 50.31 48.14
CA SER A 298 -25.09 51.02 47.46
C SER A 298 -23.64 50.66 47.84
N PHE A 299 -22.89 50.17 46.85
CA PHE A 299 -21.51 50.58 46.63
C PHE A 299 -21.31 50.86 45.14
N SER A 300 -21.07 52.12 44.81
CA SER A 300 -20.65 52.57 43.49
C SER A 300 -19.19 52.16 43.26
N ALA A 301 -18.97 51.20 42.39
CA ALA A 301 -17.68 51.00 41.73
C ALA A 301 -17.82 51.47 40.28
N GLN A 302 -17.78 52.78 40.07
CA GLN A 302 -17.55 53.32 38.74
C GLN A 302 -16.08 53.08 38.34
N ALA A 303 -15.95 52.52 37.15
CA ALA A 303 -14.81 52.64 36.24
C ALA A 303 -13.50 51.91 36.61
N LEU A 304 -13.38 50.67 36.12
CA LEU A 304 -12.18 50.16 35.46
C LEU A 304 -12.56 48.91 34.65
N GLY A 305 -13.18 49.16 33.49
CA GLY A 305 -13.56 48.14 32.53
C GLY A 305 -13.57 48.74 31.15
N SER A 306 -12.40 49.12 30.64
CA SER A 306 -12.23 49.38 29.21
C SER A 306 -12.74 48.13 28.48
N PRO A 307 -13.66 48.24 27.50
CA PRO A 307 -13.98 47.09 26.66
C PRO A 307 -12.69 46.73 25.94
N SER A 308 -12.13 45.57 26.29
CA SER A 308 -11.10 44.95 25.47
C SER A 308 -11.65 44.88 24.04
N PRO A 309 -10.86 45.16 22.98
CA PRO A 309 -11.34 44.98 21.62
C PRO A 309 -11.90 43.55 21.51
N PRO A 310 -13.00 43.34 20.77
CA PRO A 310 -13.54 42.00 20.58
C PRO A 310 -12.45 41.15 19.96
N TYR A 311 -11.81 40.30 20.75
CA TYR A 311 -10.93 39.28 20.21
C TYR A 311 -11.85 38.31 19.48
N GLU A 312 -11.79 38.31 18.15
CA GLU A 312 -12.41 37.28 17.33
C GLU A 312 -11.85 35.94 17.78
N ARG A 313 -12.68 35.16 18.48
CA ARG A 313 -12.32 33.81 18.87
C ARG A 313 -12.49 32.93 17.65
N ILE A 314 -11.38 32.61 16.98
CA ILE A 314 -11.34 31.63 15.90
C ILE A 314 -11.67 30.27 16.53
N GLN A 315 -12.80 29.68 16.11
CA GLN A 315 -13.17 28.33 16.51
C GLN A 315 -12.26 27.30 15.83
N PRO A 316 -12.08 26.10 16.43
CA PRO A 316 -11.37 25.02 15.76
C PRO A 316 -12.00 24.73 14.40
N PRO A 317 -11.20 24.31 13.40
CA PRO A 317 -11.71 24.02 12.07
C PRO A 317 -12.68 22.85 12.12
N GLU A 318 -13.74 22.96 11.33
CA GLU A 318 -14.70 21.88 11.09
C GLU A 318 -14.68 21.49 9.61
N TYR A 319 -15.16 20.28 9.29
CA TYR A 319 -15.30 19.88 7.90
C TYR A 319 -16.42 20.66 7.23
N ARG A 320 -16.16 21.15 6.02
CA ARG A 320 -17.21 21.81 5.24
C ARG A 320 -18.23 20.79 4.73
N PRO A 321 -19.53 21.14 4.67
CA PRO A 321 -20.55 20.28 4.07
C PRO A 321 -20.41 20.15 2.55
N ASP A 322 -19.85 21.18 1.89
CA ASP A 322 -19.63 21.26 0.44
C ASP A 322 -18.23 20.78 0.00
N ARG A 323 -17.44 20.20 0.91
CA ARG A 323 -16.09 19.72 0.58
C ARG A 323 -16.14 18.62 -0.49
N PRO A 324 -15.19 18.60 -1.43
CA PRO A 324 -15.04 17.45 -2.31
C PRO A 324 -14.48 16.25 -1.54
N ALA A 325 -14.60 15.06 -2.13
CA ALA A 325 -13.83 13.89 -1.77
C ALA A 325 -12.52 13.89 -2.57
N LEU A 326 -11.38 13.85 -1.88
CA LEU A 326 -10.09 13.60 -2.51
C LEU A 326 -9.76 12.12 -2.42
N LEU A 327 -9.61 11.49 -3.58
CA LEU A 327 -9.19 10.11 -3.73
C LEU A 327 -7.79 10.09 -4.34
N VAL A 328 -6.93 9.20 -3.87
CA VAL A 328 -5.57 9.04 -4.39
C VAL A 328 -5.32 7.56 -4.62
N SER A 329 -4.85 7.20 -5.81
CA SER A 329 -4.38 5.84 -6.10
C SER A 329 -3.02 5.87 -6.77
N SER A 330 -2.13 5.00 -6.31
CA SER A 330 -0.98 4.59 -7.12
C SER A 330 -1.42 3.48 -8.07
N THR A 331 -0.92 3.48 -9.30
CA THR A 331 -1.15 2.41 -10.27
C THR A 331 0.15 2.07 -10.99
N SER A 332 0.36 0.79 -11.21
CA SER A 332 1.48 0.28 -11.99
C SER A 332 1.26 0.42 -13.50
N TRP A 333 0.03 0.70 -13.95
CA TRP A 333 -0.36 0.73 -15.36
C TRP A 333 0.07 -0.52 -16.16
N THR A 334 0.17 -1.67 -15.51
CA THR A 334 0.49 -2.95 -16.15
C THR A 334 -0.78 -3.71 -16.54
N PRO A 335 -0.73 -4.66 -17.48
CA PRO A 335 -1.91 -5.40 -17.92
C PRO A 335 -2.59 -6.26 -16.85
N ASP A 336 -1.88 -6.63 -15.77
CA ASP A 336 -2.44 -7.33 -14.62
C ASP A 336 -3.26 -6.42 -13.69
N GLU A 337 -3.17 -5.11 -13.84
CA GLU A 337 -3.97 -4.13 -13.13
C GLU A 337 -5.00 -3.53 -14.09
N ASP A 338 -6.24 -4.04 -14.03
CA ASP A 338 -7.33 -3.52 -14.85
C ASP A 338 -7.84 -2.18 -14.29
N PHE A 339 -7.19 -1.11 -14.74
CA PHE A 339 -7.54 0.27 -14.43
C PHE A 339 -8.92 0.67 -15.01
N GLY A 340 -9.45 -0.08 -15.98
CA GLY A 340 -10.78 0.15 -16.55
C GLY A 340 -11.88 0.08 -15.50
N MET A 341 -11.75 -0.82 -14.51
CA MET A 341 -12.69 -0.94 -13.38
C MET A 341 -12.85 0.39 -12.61
N LEU A 342 -11.75 1.12 -12.40
CA LEU A 342 -11.79 2.42 -11.73
C LEU A 342 -12.49 3.47 -12.60
N LEU A 343 -12.19 3.50 -13.91
CA LEU A 343 -12.83 4.43 -14.84
C LEU A 343 -14.34 4.19 -14.93
N GLU A 344 -14.76 2.93 -14.96
CA GLU A 344 -16.17 2.53 -14.95
C GLU A 344 -16.85 2.96 -13.64
N ALA A 345 -16.23 2.69 -12.49
CA ALA A 345 -16.76 3.12 -11.19
C ALA A 345 -16.94 4.65 -11.10
N LEU A 346 -15.96 5.42 -11.59
CA LEU A 346 -16.05 6.88 -11.65
C LEU A 346 -17.14 7.36 -12.63
N THR A 347 -17.34 6.66 -13.74
CA THR A 347 -18.44 6.93 -14.69
C THR A 347 -19.81 6.72 -14.03
N HIS A 348 -19.98 5.63 -13.29
CA HIS A 348 -21.20 5.37 -12.53
C HIS A 348 -21.44 6.43 -11.45
N TYR A 349 -20.38 6.81 -10.74
CA TYR A 349 -20.44 7.86 -9.72
C TYR A 349 -20.89 9.20 -10.32
N GLU A 350 -20.28 9.62 -11.43
CA GLU A 350 -20.63 10.84 -12.15
C GLU A 350 -22.12 10.87 -12.54
N ALA A 351 -22.63 9.78 -13.13
CA ALA A 351 -24.03 9.69 -13.52
C ALA A 351 -24.97 9.80 -12.31
N ARG A 352 -24.64 9.11 -11.21
CA ARG A 352 -25.46 9.13 -9.98
C ARG A 352 -25.39 10.49 -9.28
N ALA A 353 -24.23 11.14 -9.25
CA ALA A 353 -24.06 12.46 -8.67
C ALA A 353 -24.88 13.52 -9.44
N LYS A 354 -24.88 13.47 -10.78
CA LYS A 354 -25.74 14.32 -11.61
C LYS A 354 -27.22 14.16 -11.30
N GLU A 355 -27.67 12.92 -11.10
CA GLU A 355 -29.07 12.61 -10.78
C GLU A 355 -29.46 13.12 -9.38
N VAL A 356 -28.71 12.75 -8.35
CA VAL A 356 -29.02 13.02 -6.95
C VAL A 356 -28.92 14.50 -6.60
N ASN A 357 -28.01 15.21 -7.25
CA ASN A 357 -27.76 16.63 -7.00
C ASN A 357 -28.52 17.55 -7.96
N ARG A 358 -29.34 17.02 -8.89
CA ARG A 358 -30.14 17.84 -9.80
C ARG A 358 -31.08 18.76 -9.01
N GLY A 359 -30.91 20.08 -9.19
CA GLY A 359 -31.71 21.10 -8.50
C GLY A 359 -31.35 21.31 -7.03
N LYS A 360 -30.24 20.75 -6.54
CA LYS A 360 -29.71 20.98 -5.19
C LYS A 360 -28.45 21.84 -5.24
N GLU A 361 -28.25 22.65 -4.21
CA GLU A 361 -26.98 23.37 -4.01
C GLU A 361 -25.85 22.40 -3.60
N ALA A 362 -24.61 22.78 -3.88
CA ALA A 362 -23.44 22.00 -3.50
C ALA A 362 -23.35 21.84 -1.98
N GLY A 363 -23.23 20.60 -1.48
CA GLY A 363 -23.21 20.32 -0.04
C GLY A 363 -24.58 20.22 0.63
N ALA A 364 -25.69 20.24 -0.14
CA ALA A 364 -27.02 20.01 0.40
C ALA A 364 -27.15 18.61 1.04
N VAL A 365 -27.95 18.52 2.09
CA VAL A 365 -28.20 17.26 2.83
C VAL A 365 -28.75 16.20 1.87
N GLY A 366 -28.11 15.02 1.84
CA GLY A 366 -28.47 13.93 0.94
C GLY A 366 -27.97 14.09 -0.50
N GLY A 367 -27.06 15.04 -0.76
CA GLY A 367 -26.30 15.13 -2.01
C GLY A 367 -25.03 14.28 -2.00
N LEU A 368 -24.47 14.03 -3.19
CA LEU A 368 -23.15 13.39 -3.36
C LEU A 368 -22.05 14.46 -3.53
N PRO A 369 -20.87 14.32 -2.90
CA PRO A 369 -19.79 15.31 -3.05
C PRO A 369 -19.19 15.29 -4.46
N LYS A 370 -18.53 16.37 -4.84
CA LYS A 370 -17.59 16.34 -5.97
C LYS A 370 -16.41 15.42 -5.64
N VAL A 371 -15.86 14.70 -6.61
CA VAL A 371 -14.71 13.80 -6.45
C VAL A 371 -13.52 14.32 -7.24
N VAL A 372 -12.40 14.50 -6.55
CA VAL A 372 -11.08 14.72 -7.17
C VAL A 372 -10.28 13.43 -6.99
N MET A 373 -9.96 12.77 -8.08
CA MET A 373 -9.14 11.56 -8.09
C MET A 373 -7.76 11.89 -8.63
N ILE A 374 -6.73 11.57 -7.86
CA ILE A 374 -5.33 11.72 -8.27
C ILE A 374 -4.74 10.33 -8.46
N VAL A 375 -4.19 10.09 -9.65
CA VAL A 375 -3.57 8.84 -10.00
C VAL A 375 -2.09 9.06 -10.27
N THR A 376 -1.24 8.25 -9.66
CA THR A 376 0.22 8.32 -9.84
C THR A 376 0.80 6.97 -10.19
N GLY A 377 1.94 6.96 -10.87
CA GLY A 377 2.70 5.75 -11.14
C GLY A 377 3.13 5.64 -12.59
N LYS A 378 3.68 4.48 -12.96
CA LYS A 378 4.34 4.29 -14.25
C LYS A 378 4.19 2.86 -14.75
N GLY A 379 3.76 2.73 -16.01
CA GLY A 379 3.79 1.47 -16.73
C GLY A 379 3.34 1.60 -18.18
N PRO A 380 3.31 0.47 -18.91
CA PRO A 380 3.14 0.45 -20.36
C PRO A 380 1.76 0.94 -20.82
N LEU A 381 0.71 0.78 -20.02
CA LEU A 381 -0.65 1.19 -20.38
C LEU A 381 -0.98 2.63 -19.97
N LYS A 382 -0.05 3.37 -19.35
CA LYS A 382 -0.29 4.74 -18.87
C LYS A 382 -0.83 5.64 -19.98
N ALA A 383 -0.16 5.67 -21.12
CA ALA A 383 -0.56 6.55 -22.24
C ALA A 383 -1.97 6.23 -22.78
N LYS A 384 -2.32 4.94 -22.82
CA LYS A 384 -3.66 4.49 -23.22
C LYS A 384 -4.72 5.05 -22.26
N TYR A 385 -4.55 4.80 -20.96
CA TYR A 385 -5.54 5.21 -19.96
C TYR A 385 -5.61 6.72 -19.78
N VAL A 386 -4.48 7.44 -19.83
CA VAL A 386 -4.51 8.92 -19.81
C VAL A 386 -5.35 9.48 -20.97
N LYS A 387 -5.22 8.91 -22.17
CA LYS A 387 -6.07 9.30 -23.31
C LYS A 387 -7.56 9.02 -23.06
N GLU A 388 -7.89 7.89 -22.44
CA GLU A 388 -9.28 7.57 -22.06
C GLU A 388 -9.81 8.52 -20.99
N MET A 389 -8.98 8.88 -19.99
CA MET A 389 -9.30 9.86 -18.96
C MET A 389 -9.60 11.24 -19.55
N ASP A 390 -8.78 11.69 -20.50
CA ASP A 390 -8.98 12.97 -21.20
C ASP A 390 -10.27 12.95 -22.03
N ALA A 391 -10.57 11.82 -22.68
CA ALA A 391 -11.80 11.66 -23.46
C ALA A 391 -13.06 11.72 -22.58
N LEU A 392 -13.04 11.11 -21.39
CA LEU A 392 -14.16 11.13 -20.44
C LEU A 392 -14.40 12.53 -19.86
N GLN A 393 -13.33 13.28 -19.60
CA GLN A 393 -13.43 14.63 -19.01
C GLN A 393 -13.67 15.74 -20.06
N GLY A 394 -13.20 15.56 -21.30
CA GLY A 394 -13.27 16.55 -22.38
C GLY A 394 -14.29 16.24 -23.49
N GLY A 395 -15.06 15.15 -23.36
CA GLY A 395 -16.00 14.67 -24.38
C GLY A 395 -17.24 15.54 -24.62
N GLU A 396 -18.19 15.01 -25.39
CA GLU A 396 -19.47 15.70 -25.71
C GLU A 396 -20.30 15.98 -24.45
N THR A 397 -20.27 15.06 -23.48
CA THR A 397 -20.88 15.20 -22.16
C THR A 397 -19.78 15.16 -21.09
N PRO A 398 -19.10 16.29 -20.82
CA PRO A 398 -17.99 16.30 -19.86
C PRO A 398 -18.48 15.97 -18.45
N TRP A 399 -17.58 15.38 -17.66
CA TRP A 399 -17.84 15.13 -16.24
C TRP A 399 -17.93 16.45 -15.47
N GLU A 400 -18.94 16.58 -14.61
CA GLU A 400 -19.22 17.75 -13.79
C GLU A 400 -18.92 17.52 -12.31
N TRP A 401 -19.03 16.27 -11.85
CA TRP A 401 -18.90 15.86 -10.46
C TRP A 401 -17.61 15.08 -10.18
N VAL A 402 -16.90 14.66 -11.23
CA VAL A 402 -15.61 13.97 -11.12
C VAL A 402 -14.51 14.73 -11.87
N ARG A 403 -13.33 14.81 -11.25
CA ARG A 403 -12.06 15.19 -11.88
C ARG A 403 -11.03 14.11 -11.63
N LEU A 404 -10.30 13.73 -12.66
CA LEU A 404 -9.32 12.65 -12.62
C LEU A 404 -8.00 13.15 -13.21
N HIS A 405 -6.98 13.26 -12.37
CA HIS A 405 -5.69 13.84 -12.72
C HIS A 405 -4.57 12.81 -12.60
N GLU A 406 -3.71 12.78 -13.61
CA GLU A 406 -2.43 12.09 -13.53
C GLU A 406 -1.41 13.00 -12.86
N LEU A 407 -0.79 12.53 -11.78
CA LEU A 407 0.04 13.35 -10.90
C LEU A 407 1.34 13.81 -11.56
N VAL A 408 1.99 12.98 -12.38
CA VAL A 408 3.33 13.24 -12.93
C VAL A 408 3.30 13.28 -14.46
N LYS A 409 3.09 14.48 -14.98
CA LYS A 409 3.16 14.82 -16.40
C LYS A 409 4.60 15.09 -16.80
N THR A 410 5.21 14.12 -17.49
CA THR A 410 6.60 14.19 -17.94
C THR A 410 6.86 15.45 -18.78
N GLY A 411 7.87 16.22 -18.42
CA GLY A 411 8.23 17.48 -19.07
C GLY A 411 7.40 18.68 -18.63
N VAL A 412 6.38 18.49 -17.79
CA VAL A 412 5.53 19.56 -17.25
C VAL A 412 5.81 19.73 -15.76
N ASN A 413 5.43 18.78 -14.92
CA ASN A 413 5.59 18.89 -13.46
C ASN A 413 6.56 17.85 -12.88
N GLY A 414 7.21 17.06 -13.75
CA GLY A 414 8.26 16.13 -13.39
C GLY A 414 8.94 15.54 -14.62
N LEU A 415 10.01 14.78 -14.41
CA LEU A 415 10.66 13.98 -15.46
C LEU A 415 10.59 12.50 -15.07
N THR A 416 10.04 11.68 -15.95
CA THR A 416 10.06 10.22 -15.78
C THR A 416 11.26 9.62 -16.49
N PHE A 417 11.84 8.56 -15.92
CA PHE A 417 12.96 7.83 -16.50
C PHE A 417 12.73 6.32 -16.36
N THR A 418 13.30 5.53 -17.26
CA THR A 418 13.22 4.07 -17.33
C THR A 418 14.55 3.38 -17.02
N SER A 419 15.65 4.11 -17.05
CA SER A 419 16.98 3.54 -16.83
C SER A 419 17.88 4.49 -16.04
N ALA A 420 18.91 3.93 -15.40
CA ALA A 420 19.91 4.73 -14.70
C ALA A 420 20.68 5.70 -15.63
N PRO A 421 21.06 5.32 -16.87
CA PRO A 421 21.65 6.25 -17.83
C PRO A 421 20.72 7.40 -18.21
N GLU A 422 19.43 7.11 -18.43
CA GLU A 422 18.43 8.13 -18.73
C GLU A 422 18.26 9.12 -17.57
N LEU A 423 18.19 8.61 -16.33
CA LEU A 423 18.18 9.45 -15.13
C LEU A 423 19.43 10.34 -15.06
N ALA A 424 20.62 9.76 -15.27
CA ALA A 424 21.87 10.51 -15.23
C ALA A 424 21.92 11.61 -16.28
N ALA A 425 21.50 11.31 -17.51
CA ALA A 425 21.40 12.31 -18.58
C ALA A 425 20.40 13.41 -18.25
N GLN A 426 19.20 13.04 -17.76
CA GLN A 426 18.19 14.01 -17.34
C GLN A 426 18.69 14.91 -16.21
N LEU A 427 19.41 14.37 -15.21
CA LEU A 427 20.02 15.16 -14.14
C LEU A 427 21.10 16.11 -14.67
N GLN A 428 21.96 15.64 -15.57
CA GLN A 428 22.97 16.50 -16.21
C GLN A 428 22.32 17.64 -16.99
N THR A 429 21.29 17.35 -17.78
CA THR A 429 20.53 18.37 -18.53
C THR A 429 19.82 19.33 -17.58
N LEU A 430 19.17 18.83 -16.53
CA LEU A 430 18.40 19.64 -15.61
C LEU A 430 19.29 20.58 -14.80
N LEU A 431 20.48 20.12 -14.39
CA LEU A 431 21.43 20.86 -13.57
C LEU A 431 22.50 21.59 -14.38
N ALA A 432 22.46 21.52 -15.71
CA ALA A 432 23.37 22.23 -16.58
C ALA A 432 23.28 23.74 -16.32
N GLY A 433 24.40 24.35 -15.94
CA GLY A 433 24.45 25.78 -15.60
C GLY A 433 24.01 26.14 -14.18
N PHE A 434 23.90 25.16 -13.27
CA PHE A 434 23.64 25.44 -11.86
C PHE A 434 24.64 26.48 -11.29
N PRO A 435 24.19 27.49 -10.50
CA PRO A 435 22.87 27.62 -9.87
C PRO A 435 21.74 28.17 -10.75
N ILE A 436 22.05 28.74 -11.92
CA ILE A 436 21.05 29.33 -12.84
C ILE A 436 20.80 28.36 -13.99
N ALA A 437 20.27 27.18 -13.65
CA ALA A 437 19.96 26.15 -14.64
C ALA A 437 18.60 26.46 -15.31
N PRO A 438 18.54 26.75 -16.62
CA PRO A 438 17.30 27.15 -17.28
C PRO A 438 16.27 26.02 -17.32
N ALA A 439 16.70 24.78 -17.54
CA ALA A 439 15.83 23.60 -17.54
C ALA A 439 15.19 23.37 -16.16
N LEU A 440 15.97 23.51 -15.08
CA LEU A 440 15.45 23.46 -13.71
C LEU A 440 14.48 24.61 -13.42
N THR A 441 14.80 25.82 -13.88
CA THR A 441 13.93 27.00 -13.72
C THR A 441 12.61 26.81 -14.46
N SER A 442 12.63 26.30 -15.70
CA SER A 442 11.45 25.98 -16.47
C SER A 442 10.61 24.89 -15.82
N LEU A 443 11.21 23.81 -15.34
CA LEU A 443 10.49 22.75 -14.62
C LEU A 443 9.85 23.28 -13.33
N ARG A 444 10.57 24.12 -12.56
CA ARG A 444 10.04 24.81 -11.38
C ARG A 444 8.91 25.76 -11.76
N LYS A 445 9.02 26.47 -12.88
CA LYS A 445 7.97 27.37 -13.38
C LYS A 445 6.75 26.59 -13.84
N SER A 446 6.91 25.46 -14.53
CA SER A 446 5.79 24.61 -14.94
C SER A 446 5.07 23.95 -13.75
N LEU A 447 5.77 23.67 -12.64
CA LEU A 447 5.13 23.32 -11.36
C LEU A 447 4.24 24.44 -10.80
N ILE A 448 4.59 25.70 -11.09
CA ILE A 448 3.82 26.88 -10.70
C ILE A 448 2.67 27.14 -11.70
N ASP A 449 2.91 27.04 -13.01
CA ASP A 449 1.98 27.40 -14.08
C ASP A 449 0.92 26.31 -14.39
N SER A 450 1.25 25.02 -14.19
CA SER A 450 0.31 23.90 -14.41
C SER A 450 -0.92 23.91 -13.51
N SER A 451 -0.91 24.77 -12.50
CA SER A 451 -2.05 25.05 -11.63
C SER A 451 -3.23 25.70 -12.37
N GLY A 452 -3.03 26.37 -13.53
CA GLY A 452 -4.05 27.26 -14.12
C GLY A 452 -4.49 27.07 -15.59
N SER A 453 -4.12 25.99 -16.31
CA SER A 453 -4.25 25.97 -17.79
C SER A 453 -5.03 24.79 -18.43
N GLU A 454 -5.75 23.94 -17.69
CA GLU A 454 -6.40 22.74 -18.28
C GLU A 454 -7.72 23.00 -19.07
N ALA A 455 -8.01 24.23 -19.48
CA ALA A 455 -9.32 24.58 -20.06
C ALA A 455 -9.45 24.51 -21.60
N ARG A 456 -8.45 24.07 -22.39
CA ARG A 456 -8.56 24.13 -23.87
C ARG A 456 -7.84 23.01 -24.61
N GLY A 457 -8.62 22.08 -25.22
CA GLY A 457 -8.16 21.21 -26.30
C GLY A 457 -9.09 20.03 -26.57
N ARG A 458 -10.00 20.17 -27.55
CA ARG A 458 -11.06 19.22 -27.96
C ARG A 458 -10.73 18.49 -29.28
N ALA A 459 -11.50 17.41 -29.53
CA ALA A 459 -11.71 16.62 -30.77
C ALA A 459 -10.71 15.48 -31.02
N GLU A 460 -11.06 14.23 -31.41
CA GLU A 460 -12.29 13.58 -31.91
C GLU A 460 -12.06 12.03 -31.89
N GLY A 461 -13.12 11.21 -31.85
CA GLY A 461 -13.10 9.80 -32.32
C GLY A 461 -13.56 8.70 -31.33
N SER A 462 -14.82 8.27 -31.45
CA SER A 462 -15.54 7.29 -30.60
C SER A 462 -15.45 5.83 -31.09
N ARG A 463 -15.49 4.87 -30.14
CA ARG A 463 -16.27 3.60 -30.20
C ARG A 463 -16.21 2.85 -28.85
N THR A 464 -17.37 2.62 -28.24
CA THR A 464 -17.57 1.95 -26.94
C THR A 464 -17.90 0.46 -27.11
N GLY A 465 -17.42 -0.37 -26.17
CA GLY A 465 -17.80 -1.77 -26.00
C GLY A 465 -18.15 -2.03 -24.54
N GLN A 466 -19.28 -2.69 -24.31
CA GLN A 466 -20.01 -2.80 -23.04
C GLN A 466 -19.69 -4.15 -22.39
N TYR A 467 -19.31 -4.17 -21.12
CA TYR A 467 -19.24 -5.38 -20.29
C TYR A 467 -19.90 -5.11 -18.95
N SER A 468 -20.74 -6.03 -18.50
CA SER A 468 -21.49 -6.00 -17.25
C SER A 468 -20.98 -7.09 -16.32
N GLY A 469 -20.57 -6.72 -15.11
CA GLY A 469 -20.15 -7.65 -14.06
C GLY A 469 -20.68 -7.21 -12.70
N VAL A 470 -21.72 -7.89 -12.23
CA VAL A 470 -22.39 -7.67 -10.94
C VAL A 470 -21.52 -8.22 -9.80
N ALA A 471 -21.19 -7.39 -8.81
CA ALA A 471 -20.53 -7.82 -7.57
C ALA A 471 -21.57 -8.18 -6.50
N GLU A 472 -21.41 -9.36 -5.87
CA GLU A 472 -22.28 -9.87 -4.81
C GLU A 472 -22.13 -9.09 -3.49
N GLU A 473 -23.28 -8.73 -2.92
CA GLU A 473 -23.49 -8.17 -1.58
C GLU A 473 -23.27 -9.23 -0.49
N GLY A 474 -22.66 -8.89 0.66
CA GLY A 474 -22.80 -9.76 1.84
C GLY A 474 -21.85 -9.61 3.04
N THR A 475 -20.73 -8.88 2.94
CA THR A 475 -19.87 -8.65 4.12
C THR A 475 -19.69 -7.16 4.35
N GLU A 476 -20.25 -6.65 5.45
CA GLU A 476 -20.03 -5.28 5.91
C GLU A 476 -18.53 -5.10 6.17
N TRP A 477 -17.83 -4.41 5.26
CA TRP A 477 -16.40 -4.21 5.35
C TRP A 477 -16.11 -3.17 6.43
N VAL A 478 -15.66 -3.61 7.60
CA VAL A 478 -15.27 -2.73 8.70
C VAL A 478 -13.79 -2.35 8.56
N TRP A 479 -13.47 -1.07 8.76
CA TRP A 479 -12.09 -0.60 8.84
C TRP A 479 -11.40 -1.18 10.08
N ASN A 480 -10.24 -1.80 9.90
CA ASN A 480 -9.37 -2.26 10.97
C ASN A 480 -7.90 -2.11 10.58
N SER A 481 -7.02 -2.13 11.58
CA SER A 481 -5.57 -2.07 11.35
C SER A 481 -5.00 -3.44 10.95
N TRP A 482 -3.77 -3.46 10.45
CA TRP A 482 -3.00 -4.68 10.28
C TRP A 482 -2.97 -5.51 11.56
N ASP A 483 -2.66 -4.88 12.69
CA ASP A 483 -2.49 -5.55 13.98
C ASP A 483 -3.79 -6.24 14.41
N ASP A 484 -4.94 -5.56 14.28
CA ASP A 484 -6.25 -6.12 14.59
C ASP A 484 -6.58 -7.31 13.69
N ASN A 485 -6.36 -7.15 12.38
CA ASN A 485 -6.64 -8.17 11.38
C ASN A 485 -5.73 -9.40 11.57
N TRP A 486 -4.45 -9.18 11.84
CA TRP A 486 -3.47 -10.23 12.08
C TRP A 486 -3.78 -10.98 13.38
N ASN A 487 -4.15 -10.27 14.45
CA ASN A 487 -4.55 -10.88 15.72
C ASN A 487 -5.85 -11.69 15.61
N ALA A 488 -6.78 -11.28 14.75
CA ALA A 488 -8.00 -12.03 14.51
C ALA A 488 -7.77 -13.30 13.66
N VAL A 489 -6.85 -13.24 12.70
CA VAL A 489 -6.68 -14.28 11.68
C VAL A 489 -5.50 -15.21 11.94
N VAL A 490 -4.31 -14.66 12.20
CA VAL A 490 -3.05 -15.42 12.27
C VAL A 490 -2.77 -15.87 13.70
N ARG A 491 -2.97 -15.01 14.69
CA ARG A 491 -2.67 -15.34 16.10
C ARG A 491 -3.38 -16.61 16.60
N PRO A 492 -4.66 -16.89 16.28
CA PRO A 492 -5.31 -18.13 16.70
C PRO A 492 -4.70 -19.37 16.02
N LEU A 493 -4.22 -19.24 14.78
CA LEU A 493 -3.60 -20.35 14.03
C LEU A 493 -2.26 -20.79 14.63
N ILE A 494 -1.54 -19.87 15.28
CA ILE A 494 -0.21 -20.14 15.84
C ILE A 494 -0.22 -20.31 17.37
N SER A 495 -1.28 -19.85 18.06
CA SER A 495 -1.44 -19.95 19.51
C SER A 495 -2.15 -21.23 19.96
N ARG A 496 -3.03 -21.81 19.14
CA ARG A 496 -3.82 -23.01 19.48
C ARG A 496 -2.97 -24.19 19.96
N ASP A 497 -1.77 -24.33 19.41
CA ASP A 497 -0.87 -25.41 19.80
C ASP A 497 -0.20 -25.15 21.15
N TYR A 498 -0.01 -23.89 21.57
CA TYR A 498 0.55 -23.58 22.89
C TYR A 498 -0.42 -23.92 24.01
N ASP A 499 -1.69 -23.52 23.88
CA ASP A 499 -2.70 -23.77 24.90
C ASP A 499 -2.98 -25.27 25.02
N ALA A 500 -3.07 -25.99 23.88
CA ALA A 500 -3.22 -27.45 23.87
C ALA A 500 -2.01 -28.20 24.47
N ILE A 501 -0.78 -27.73 24.25
CA ILE A 501 0.43 -28.34 24.81
C ILE A 501 0.60 -28.02 26.32
N MET A 502 0.12 -26.85 26.78
CA MET A 502 0.16 -26.48 28.19
C MET A 502 -0.93 -27.17 29.01
N GLU A 503 -2.10 -27.41 28.43
CA GLU A 503 -3.14 -28.25 29.06
C GLU A 503 -2.71 -29.70 29.22
N ASP A 504 -1.90 -30.25 28.30
CA ASP A 504 -1.40 -31.64 28.37
C ASP A 504 -0.18 -31.79 29.30
N ARG A 505 0.37 -30.68 29.82
CA ARG A 505 1.52 -30.63 30.76
C ARG A 505 1.14 -30.23 32.19
N LEU A 506 -0.13 -29.90 32.44
CA LEU A 506 -0.72 -29.65 33.75
C LEU A 506 -1.55 -30.86 34.17
#